data_AF-A0A0F7TUP8-F1
#
_entry.id   AF-A0A0F7TUP8-F1
#
_cell.length_a   1.000
_cell.length_b   1.000
_cell.length_c   1.000
_cell.angle_alpha   90.00
_cell.angle_beta   90.00
_cell.angle_gamma   90.00
#
_symmetry.space_group_name_H-M   'P 1'
#
loop_
_entity.id
_entity.type
_entity.pdbx_description
1 polymer ?
#
loop_
_entity_poly.entity_id
_entity_poly.type
_entity_poly.pdbx_seq_one_letter_code
_entity_poly.pdbx_strand_id
1 'polypeptide(L)'
;MGNSSSSQKISSQDRAILDLKNQRDKIYQYQKRITVLTDRETAIAKECLARGDRRRALLALRRKKYQESLLSKTDSQLAQLEQLTGQVEFALVQKDVLFGLQQGTQVLQAINKEIGGIEAVDRLMEETAEARAYQEEVSQMLEGSLSMQDEEDVEDELEALRQEVVGPVDLPAVPQAPLPERGDEVLEEPAQEQPEVKTKTKARTPVLAS
;
A
#
# COMPACT_ATOMS: atom_id res chain seq x y z
N MET A 1 -37.40 30.59 11.80
CA MET A 1 -38.09 29.52 12.52
C MET A 1 -38.26 28.34 11.59
N GLY A 2 -37.88 27.13 12.00
CA GLY A 2 -38.00 25.94 11.17
C GLY A 2 -37.16 24.80 11.71
N ASN A 3 -37.37 24.46 12.99
CA ASN A 3 -36.72 23.36 13.67
C ASN A 3 -37.30 22.05 13.11
N SER A 4 -36.83 21.62 11.94
CA SER A 4 -37.12 20.29 11.41
C SER A 4 -36.36 19.29 12.26
N SER A 5 -36.99 18.84 13.35
CA SER A 5 -36.58 17.64 14.06
C SER A 5 -36.74 16.46 13.10
N SER A 6 -35.72 16.18 12.30
CA SER A 6 -35.57 14.91 11.62
C SER A 6 -35.48 13.85 12.72
N SER A 7 -36.61 13.24 13.05
CA SER A 7 -36.62 12.01 13.81
C SER A 7 -35.77 11.02 12.99
N GLN A 8 -34.52 10.83 13.42
CA GLN A 8 -33.60 9.84 12.86
C GLN A 8 -34.35 8.50 12.96
N LYS A 9 -34.91 8.05 11.82
CA LYS A 9 -35.61 6.78 11.76
C LYS A 9 -34.57 5.70 12.02
N ILE A 10 -34.64 5.09 13.19
CA ILE A 10 -33.76 3.98 13.60
C ILE A 10 -33.71 2.98 12.45
N SER A 11 -32.52 2.78 11.88
CA SER A 11 -32.33 1.87 10.76
C SER A 11 -32.58 0.42 11.21
N SER A 12 -32.92 -0.47 10.27
CA SER A 12 -32.95 -1.91 10.55
C SER A 12 -31.58 -2.39 11.05
N GLN A 13 -30.49 -1.75 10.60
CA GLN A 13 -29.12 -2.00 11.04
C GLN A 13 -28.93 -1.62 12.52
N ASP A 14 -29.40 -0.45 12.93
CA ASP A 14 -29.28 0.02 14.32
C ASP A 14 -30.05 -0.87 15.29
N ARG A 15 -31.22 -1.37 14.86
CA ARG A 15 -32.00 -2.36 15.64
C ARG A 15 -31.23 -3.67 15.79
N ALA A 16 -30.62 -4.17 14.72
CA ALA A 16 -29.83 -5.41 14.78
C ALA A 16 -28.60 -5.26 15.69
N ILE A 17 -27.92 -4.11 15.65
CA ILE A 17 -26.78 -3.82 16.55
C ILE A 17 -27.24 -3.74 18.01
N LEU A 18 -28.38 -3.09 18.25
CA LEU A 18 -28.97 -3.02 19.58
C LEU A 18 -29.33 -4.41 20.10
N ASP A 19 -29.92 -5.27 19.26
CA ASP A 19 -30.28 -6.63 19.64
C ASP A 19 -29.05 -7.48 19.98
N LEU A 20 -27.96 -7.37 19.23
CA LEU A 20 -26.68 -8.01 19.55
C LEU A 20 -26.12 -7.53 20.89
N LYS A 21 -26.14 -6.21 21.14
CA LYS A 21 -25.66 -5.63 22.41
C LYS A 21 -26.55 -6.08 23.59
N ASN A 22 -27.86 -6.13 23.40
CA ASN A 22 -28.80 -6.67 24.39
C ASN A 22 -28.55 -8.16 24.68
N GLN A 23 -28.26 -8.96 23.66
CA GLN A 23 -27.92 -10.38 23.85
C GLN A 23 -26.62 -10.55 24.63
N ARG A 24 -25.58 -9.78 24.30
CA ARG A 24 -24.33 -9.75 25.05
C ARG A 24 -24.56 -9.44 26.53
N ASP A 25 -25.36 -8.41 26.83
CA ASP A 25 -25.64 -8.00 28.21
C ASP A 25 -26.45 -9.06 28.97
N LYS A 26 -27.41 -9.74 28.31
CA LYS A 26 -28.13 -10.90 28.89
C LYS A 26 -27.19 -12.05 29.22
N ILE A 27 -26.22 -12.32 28.35
CA ILE A 27 -25.20 -13.37 28.57
C ILE A 27 -24.30 -13.01 29.75
N TYR A 28 -23.87 -11.75 29.87
CA TYR A 28 -23.14 -11.28 31.06
C TYR A 28 -23.95 -11.45 32.35
N GLN A 29 -25.25 -11.13 32.34
CA GLN A 29 -26.11 -11.35 33.50
C GLN A 29 -26.23 -12.84 33.84
N TYR A 30 -26.33 -13.71 32.83
CA TYR A 30 -26.38 -15.15 33.01
C TYR A 30 -25.07 -15.71 33.59
N GLN A 31 -23.92 -15.26 33.10
CA GLN A 31 -22.59 -15.60 33.62
C GLN A 31 -22.46 -15.24 35.11
N LYS A 32 -22.90 -14.02 35.50
CA LYS A 32 -22.93 -13.60 36.91
C LYS A 32 -23.85 -14.47 37.78
N ARG A 33 -24.97 -14.96 37.24
CA ARG A 33 -25.86 -15.87 37.98
C ARG A 33 -25.23 -17.25 38.16
N ILE A 34 -24.61 -17.80 37.11
CA ILE A 34 -23.96 -19.12 37.18
C ILE A 34 -22.76 -19.12 38.13
N THR A 35 -21.95 -18.06 38.14
CA THR A 35 -20.81 -17.93 39.07
C THR A 35 -21.27 -18.00 40.53
N VAL A 36 -22.29 -17.23 40.90
CA VAL A 36 -22.89 -17.28 42.25
C VAL A 36 -23.44 -18.66 42.59
N LEU A 37 -24.10 -19.34 41.64
CA LEU A 37 -24.59 -20.71 41.84
C LEU A 37 -23.44 -21.71 42.03
N THR A 38 -22.37 -21.55 41.27
CA THR A 38 -21.17 -22.41 41.34
C THR A 38 -20.51 -22.26 42.70
N ASP A 39 -20.34 -21.03 43.19
CA ASP A 39 -19.82 -20.74 44.53
C ASP A 39 -20.69 -21.38 45.62
N ARG A 40 -22.02 -21.28 45.50
CA ARG A 40 -22.94 -21.92 46.42
C ARG A 40 -22.80 -23.45 46.41
N GLU A 41 -22.65 -24.07 45.24
CA GLU A 41 -22.42 -25.51 45.14
C GLU A 41 -21.07 -25.94 45.74
N THR A 42 -20.04 -25.10 45.65
CA THR A 42 -18.77 -25.37 46.35
C THR A 42 -18.92 -25.32 47.87
N ALA A 43 -19.71 -24.36 48.40
CA ALA A 43 -19.99 -24.27 49.82
C ALA A 43 -20.76 -25.51 50.31
N ILE A 44 -21.81 -25.90 49.58
CA ILE A 44 -22.60 -27.11 49.90
C ILE A 44 -21.72 -28.36 49.85
N ALA A 45 -20.83 -28.47 48.85
CA ALA A 45 -19.90 -29.60 48.75
C ALA A 45 -18.96 -29.66 49.98
N LYS A 46 -18.42 -28.52 50.43
CA LYS A 46 -17.58 -28.43 51.63
C LYS A 46 -18.35 -28.82 52.90
N GLU A 47 -19.59 -28.34 53.05
CA GLU A 47 -20.44 -28.71 54.19
C GLU A 47 -20.78 -30.21 54.22
N CYS A 48 -21.12 -30.80 53.07
CA CYS A 48 -21.40 -32.23 52.98
C CYS A 48 -20.17 -33.09 53.30
N LEU A 49 -18.97 -32.64 52.91
CA LEU A 49 -17.72 -33.30 53.29
C LEU A 49 -17.45 -33.22 54.79
N ALA A 50 -17.70 -32.07 55.42
CA ALA A 50 -17.56 -31.88 56.87
C ALA A 50 -18.53 -32.77 57.67
N ARG A 51 -19.71 -33.06 57.12
CA ARG A 51 -20.71 -33.97 57.71
C ARG A 51 -20.46 -35.46 57.40
N GLY A 52 -19.46 -35.80 56.59
CA GLY A 52 -19.16 -37.18 56.18
C GLY A 52 -20.08 -37.74 55.08
N ASP A 53 -20.98 -36.93 54.51
CA ASP A 53 -21.97 -37.35 53.50
C ASP A 53 -21.37 -37.40 52.09
N ARG A 54 -20.55 -38.42 51.82
CA ARG A 54 -19.84 -38.57 50.54
C ARG A 54 -20.75 -38.59 49.31
N ARG A 55 -21.93 -39.22 49.40
CA ARG A 55 -22.88 -39.30 48.27
C ARG A 55 -23.42 -37.93 47.86
N ARG A 56 -23.75 -37.08 48.83
CA ARG A 56 -24.26 -35.71 48.58
C ARG A 56 -23.15 -34.79 48.09
N ALA A 57 -21.94 -34.91 48.65
CA ALA A 57 -20.77 -34.18 48.17
C ALA A 57 -20.45 -34.49 46.70
N LEU A 58 -20.49 -35.76 46.29
CA LEU A 58 -20.28 -36.14 44.89
C LEU A 58 -21.36 -35.58 43.95
N LEU A 59 -22.61 -35.53 44.38
CA LEU A 59 -23.69 -34.94 43.58
C LEU A 59 -23.48 -33.42 43.39
N ALA A 60 -23.11 -32.70 44.46
CA ALA A 60 -22.80 -31.27 44.40
C ALA A 60 -21.62 -30.99 43.44
N LEU A 61 -20.55 -31.79 43.51
CA LEU A 61 -19.41 -31.67 42.59
C LEU A 61 -19.76 -31.95 41.13
N ARG A 62 -20.66 -32.91 40.86
CA ARG A 62 -21.15 -33.17 39.49
C ARG A 62 -21.94 -31.98 38.93
N ARG A 63 -22.80 -31.37 39.75
CA ARG A 63 -23.54 -30.15 39.36
C ARG A 63 -22.59 -28.98 39.11
N LYS A 64 -21.58 -28.83 39.97
CA LYS A 64 -20.54 -27.80 39.82
C LYS A 64 -19.83 -27.95 38.48
N LYS A 65 -19.37 -29.17 38.15
CA LYS A 65 -18.69 -29.45 36.88
C LYS A 65 -19.59 -29.18 35.66
N TYR A 66 -20.88 -29.47 35.78
CA TYR A 66 -21.85 -29.15 34.72
C TYR A 66 -21.99 -27.62 34.55
N GLN A 67 -22.07 -26.86 35.65
CA GLN A 67 -22.12 -25.40 35.61
C GLN A 67 -20.84 -24.77 35.06
N GLU A 68 -19.67 -25.27 35.43
CA GLU A 68 -18.39 -24.87 34.85
C GLU A 68 -18.36 -25.10 33.32
N SER A 69 -18.89 -26.24 32.86
CA SER A 69 -18.99 -26.50 31.42
C SER A 69 -19.96 -25.55 30.70
N LEU A 70 -21.06 -25.15 31.36
CA LEU A 70 -21.98 -24.16 30.83
C LEU A 70 -21.34 -22.77 30.81
N LEU A 71 -20.57 -22.42 31.84
CA LEU A 71 -19.84 -21.15 31.93
C LEU A 71 -18.83 -21.05 30.78
N SER A 72 -18.02 -22.09 30.56
CA SER A 72 -17.08 -22.14 29.43
C SER A 72 -17.77 -21.98 28.06
N LYS A 73 -18.92 -22.63 27.84
CA LYS A 73 -19.72 -22.42 26.62
C LYS A 73 -20.22 -20.98 26.51
N THR A 74 -20.68 -20.42 27.62
CA THR A 74 -21.18 -19.04 27.68
C THR A 74 -20.08 -18.04 27.34
N ASP A 75 -18.87 -18.23 27.86
CA ASP A 75 -17.70 -17.40 27.55
C ASP A 75 -17.34 -17.48 26.06
N SER A 76 -17.39 -18.68 25.47
CA SER A 76 -17.15 -18.85 24.03
C SER A 76 -18.19 -18.13 23.17
N GLN A 77 -19.46 -18.15 23.58
CA GLN A 77 -20.54 -17.44 22.89
C GLN A 77 -20.41 -15.93 23.05
N LEU A 78 -19.97 -15.47 24.22
CA LEU A 78 -19.72 -14.05 24.49
C LEU A 78 -18.59 -13.51 23.58
N ALA A 79 -17.47 -14.23 23.50
CA ALA A 79 -16.37 -13.88 22.61
C ALA A 79 -16.81 -13.83 21.13
N GLN A 80 -17.65 -14.78 20.70
CA GLN A 80 -18.23 -14.77 19.35
C GLN A 80 -19.11 -13.53 19.10
N LEU A 81 -19.93 -13.13 20.06
CA LEU A 81 -20.77 -11.92 19.94
C LEU A 81 -19.93 -10.63 19.92
N GLU A 82 -18.87 -10.55 20.72
CA GLU A 82 -17.95 -9.41 20.72
C GLU A 82 -17.22 -9.30 19.38
N GLN A 83 -16.73 -10.43 18.84
CA GLN A 83 -16.15 -10.47 17.51
C GLN A 83 -17.15 -10.04 16.43
N LEU A 84 -18.38 -10.57 16.46
CA LEU A 84 -19.41 -10.21 15.49
C LEU A 84 -19.78 -8.72 15.57
N THR A 85 -19.87 -8.16 16.78
CA THR A 85 -20.16 -6.73 16.97
C THR A 85 -19.05 -5.88 16.38
N GLY A 86 -17.78 -6.22 16.63
CA GLY A 86 -16.63 -5.53 16.04
C GLY A 86 -16.59 -5.64 14.51
N GLN A 87 -16.95 -6.79 13.95
CA GLN A 87 -17.07 -6.97 12.49
C GLN A 87 -18.16 -6.07 11.88
N VAL A 88 -19.31 -5.95 12.54
CA VAL A 88 -20.41 -5.08 12.08
C VAL A 88 -20.00 -3.61 12.15
N GLU A 89 -19.37 -3.18 13.24
CA GLU A 89 -18.88 -1.80 13.40
C GLU A 89 -17.82 -1.47 12.33
N PHE A 90 -16.92 -2.41 12.04
CA PHE A 90 -15.94 -2.25 10.96
C PHE A 90 -16.59 -2.19 9.57
N ALA A 91 -17.60 -3.02 9.31
CA ALA A 91 -18.35 -3.00 8.05
C ALA A 91 -19.09 -1.66 7.82
N LEU A 92 -19.58 -1.02 8.89
CA LEU A 92 -20.17 0.32 8.80
C LEU A 92 -19.12 1.35 8.38
N VAL A 93 -17.92 1.32 8.97
CA VAL A 93 -16.82 2.20 8.56
C VAL A 93 -16.42 1.95 7.12
N GLN A 94 -16.32 0.68 6.70
CA GLN A 94 -16.01 0.33 5.31
C GLN A 94 -17.03 0.88 4.32
N LYS A 95 -18.33 0.85 4.66
CA LYS A 95 -19.38 1.45 3.83
C LYS A 95 -19.13 2.95 3.64
N ASP A 96 -18.80 3.66 4.70
CA ASP A 96 -18.57 5.11 4.65
C ASP A 96 -17.31 5.45 3.82
N VAL A 97 -16.24 4.67 3.98
CA VAL A 97 -15.03 4.79 3.15
C VAL A 97 -15.35 4.55 1.68
N LEU A 98 -16.15 3.53 1.37
CA LEU A 98 -16.55 3.22 0.00
C LEU A 98 -17.40 4.35 -0.61
N PHE A 99 -18.30 4.96 0.16
CA PHE A 99 -19.07 6.11 -0.27
C PHE A 99 -18.16 7.34 -0.53
N GLY A 100 -17.17 7.58 0.32
CA GLY A 100 -16.16 8.62 0.12
C GLY A 100 -15.34 8.40 -1.15
N LEU A 101 -14.88 7.16 -1.40
CA LEU A 101 -14.18 6.80 -2.64
C LEU A 101 -15.06 6.98 -3.88
N GLN A 102 -16.35 6.63 -3.79
CA GLN A 102 -17.30 6.82 -4.89
C GLN A 102 -17.50 8.30 -5.21
N GLN A 103 -17.63 9.16 -4.19
CA GLN A 103 -17.70 10.61 -4.38
C GLN A 103 -16.41 11.18 -4.97
N GLY A 104 -15.25 10.79 -4.42
CA GLY A 104 -13.95 11.19 -4.97
C GLY A 104 -13.80 10.79 -6.44
N THR A 105 -14.23 9.59 -6.79
CA THR A 105 -14.23 9.11 -8.19
C THR A 105 -15.16 9.94 -9.07
N GLN A 106 -16.36 10.31 -8.58
CA GLN A 106 -17.27 11.18 -9.33
C GLN A 106 -16.68 12.57 -9.57
N VAL A 107 -16.03 13.16 -8.55
CA VAL A 107 -15.35 14.47 -8.69
C VAL A 107 -14.20 14.37 -9.68
N LEU A 108 -13.37 13.33 -9.60
CA LEU A 108 -12.30 13.09 -10.58
C LEU A 108 -12.85 12.92 -12.00
N GLN A 109 -13.97 12.22 -12.16
CA GLN A 109 -14.63 12.08 -13.46
C GLN A 109 -15.16 13.43 -13.98
N ALA A 110 -15.68 14.30 -13.11
CA ALA A 110 -16.12 15.64 -13.49
C ALA A 110 -14.93 16.51 -13.93
N ILE A 111 -13.86 16.53 -13.14
CA ILE A 111 -12.61 17.24 -13.47
C ILE A 111 -12.03 16.73 -14.80
N ASN A 112 -11.95 15.41 -14.98
CA ASN A 112 -11.45 14.83 -16.23
C ASN A 112 -12.32 15.20 -17.43
N LYS A 113 -13.64 15.35 -17.26
CA LYS A 113 -14.53 15.85 -18.34
C LYS A 113 -14.32 17.33 -18.62
N GLU A 114 -14.13 18.15 -17.59
CA GLU A 114 -13.88 19.61 -17.74
C GLU A 114 -12.53 19.92 -18.40
N ILE A 115 -11.50 19.12 -18.10
CA ILE A 115 -10.18 19.21 -18.76
C ILE A 115 -10.24 18.72 -20.22
N GLY A 116 -11.35 18.11 -20.64
CA GLY A 116 -11.59 17.63 -22.00
C GLY A 116 -11.19 16.17 -22.24
N GLY A 117 -11.02 15.40 -21.16
CA GLY A 117 -10.74 13.98 -21.20
C GLY A 117 -9.39 13.64 -21.82
N ILE A 118 -9.27 12.40 -22.29
CA ILE A 118 -8.08 11.94 -23.02
C ILE A 118 -7.93 12.72 -24.33
N GLU A 119 -9.03 13.03 -25.01
CA GLU A 119 -9.02 13.71 -26.31
C GLU A 119 -8.41 15.12 -26.26
N ALA A 120 -8.66 15.90 -25.20
CA ALA A 120 -8.04 17.23 -25.06
C ALA A 120 -6.56 17.15 -24.67
N VAL A 121 -6.17 16.13 -23.90
CA VAL A 121 -4.75 15.86 -23.61
C VAL A 121 -4.02 15.45 -24.88
N ASP A 122 -4.63 14.59 -25.71
CA ASP A 122 -4.07 14.15 -26.99
C ASP A 122 -3.93 15.34 -27.96
N ARG A 123 -4.95 16.20 -28.08
CA ARG A 123 -4.87 17.42 -28.90
C ARG A 123 -3.80 18.40 -28.40
N LEU A 124 -3.69 18.60 -27.08
CA LEU A 124 -2.66 19.46 -26.52
C LEU A 124 -1.25 18.94 -26.84
N MET A 125 -1.05 17.61 -26.78
CA MET A 125 0.22 16.98 -27.14
C MET A 125 0.53 17.13 -28.65
N GLU A 126 -0.47 16.98 -29.52
CA GLU A 126 -0.33 17.24 -30.95
C GLU A 126 0.01 18.71 -31.24
N GLU A 127 -0.73 19.66 -30.65
CA GLU A 127 -0.47 21.10 -30.82
C GLU A 127 0.91 21.50 -30.30
N THR A 128 1.40 20.90 -29.21
CA THR A 128 2.77 21.16 -28.73
C THR A 128 3.83 20.52 -29.62
N ALA A 129 3.57 19.36 -30.22
CA ALA A 129 4.47 18.75 -31.18
C ALA A 129 4.57 19.60 -32.47
N GLU A 130 3.44 20.08 -32.99
CA GLU A 130 3.39 20.97 -34.15
C GLU A 130 4.07 22.31 -33.88
N ALA A 131 3.79 22.95 -32.74
CA ALA A 131 4.44 24.20 -32.35
C ALA A 131 5.96 24.05 -32.22
N ARG A 132 6.44 22.91 -31.69
CA ARG A 132 7.87 22.62 -31.61
C ARG A 132 8.48 22.42 -32.99
N ALA A 133 7.82 21.68 -33.88
CA ALA A 133 8.27 21.50 -35.26
C ALA A 133 8.35 22.83 -36.02
N TYR A 134 7.36 23.71 -35.85
CA TYR A 134 7.38 25.06 -36.41
C TYR A 134 8.54 25.90 -35.86
N GLN A 135 8.78 25.84 -34.54
CA GLN A 135 9.91 26.53 -33.92
C GLN A 135 11.25 26.02 -34.47
N GLU A 136 11.38 24.72 -34.69
CA GLU A 136 12.57 24.10 -35.31
C GLU A 136 12.73 24.56 -36.77
N GLU A 137 11.65 24.61 -37.55
CA GLU A 137 11.68 25.12 -38.93
C GLU A 137 12.07 26.60 -38.98
N VAL A 138 11.52 27.43 -38.09
CA VAL A 138 11.90 28.84 -37.95
C VAL A 138 13.36 28.98 -37.53
N SER A 139 13.81 28.15 -36.58
CA SER A 139 15.21 28.14 -36.14
C SER A 139 16.13 27.76 -37.29
N GLN A 140 15.77 26.75 -38.09
CA GLN A 140 16.53 26.31 -39.26
C GLN A 140 16.56 27.37 -40.38
N MET A 141 15.47 28.12 -40.58
CA MET A 141 15.44 29.26 -41.51
C MET A 141 16.31 30.43 -41.03
N LEU A 142 16.32 30.72 -39.73
CA LEU A 142 17.18 31.73 -39.11
C LEU A 142 18.65 31.34 -39.18
N GLU A 143 18.97 30.07 -38.93
CA GLU A 143 20.31 29.49 -39.05
C GLU A 143 20.82 29.61 -40.49
N GLY A 144 19.97 29.37 -41.50
CA GLY A 144 20.30 29.61 -42.91
C GLY A 144 20.36 31.08 -43.36
N SER A 145 20.09 32.05 -42.47
CA SER A 145 20.10 33.48 -42.76
C SER A 145 21.31 34.24 -42.19
N LEU A 146 22.15 33.58 -41.39
CA LEU A 146 23.42 34.14 -40.91
C LEU A 146 24.46 34.07 -42.03
N SER A 147 25.24 35.14 -42.22
CA SER A 147 26.37 35.07 -43.16
C SER A 147 27.54 34.34 -42.51
N MET A 148 28.42 33.72 -43.30
CA MET A 148 29.63 33.05 -42.77
C MET A 148 30.48 33.96 -41.87
N GLN A 149 30.44 35.28 -42.07
CA GLN A 149 31.16 36.25 -41.22
C GLN A 149 30.43 36.50 -39.90
N ASP A 150 29.10 36.46 -39.89
CA ASP A 150 28.32 36.61 -38.65
C ASP A 150 28.44 35.37 -37.77
N GLU A 151 28.60 34.18 -38.38
CA GLU A 151 28.91 32.94 -37.64
C GLU A 151 30.32 32.97 -37.02
N GLU A 152 31.32 33.49 -37.75
CA GLU A 152 32.71 33.64 -37.28
C GLU A 152 32.79 34.63 -36.10
N ASP A 153 32.13 35.79 -36.20
CA ASP A 153 32.07 36.80 -35.14
C ASP A 153 31.38 36.24 -33.87
N VAL A 154 30.32 35.43 -34.01
CA VAL A 154 29.62 34.79 -32.88
C VAL A 154 30.47 33.69 -32.25
N GLU A 155 31.24 32.92 -33.03
CA GLU A 155 32.20 31.94 -32.51
C GLU A 155 33.32 32.60 -31.70
N ASP A 156 33.86 33.73 -32.18
CA ASP A 156 34.87 34.52 -31.48
C ASP A 156 34.33 35.07 -30.14
N GLU A 157 33.09 35.59 -30.12
CA GLU A 157 32.43 36.04 -28.89
C GLU A 157 32.17 34.89 -27.91
N LEU A 158 31.76 33.72 -28.42
CA LEU A 158 31.58 32.52 -27.60
C LEU A 158 32.91 32.06 -27.00
N GLU A 159 34.00 32.13 -27.75
CA GLU A 159 35.34 31.77 -27.27
C GLU A 159 35.86 32.76 -26.21
N ALA A 160 35.60 34.05 -26.38
CA ALA A 160 35.88 35.07 -25.35
C ALA A 160 35.09 34.80 -24.05
N LEU A 161 33.80 34.48 -24.14
CA LEU A 161 32.97 34.12 -22.99
C LEU A 161 33.40 32.80 -22.34
N ARG A 162 33.84 31.80 -23.13
CA ARG A 162 34.44 30.57 -22.61
C ARG A 162 35.71 30.85 -21.83
N GLN A 163 36.61 31.69 -22.34
CA GLN A 163 37.83 32.09 -21.63
C GLN A 163 37.52 32.86 -20.34
N GLU A 164 36.43 33.62 -20.30
CA GLU A 164 35.98 34.35 -19.10
C GLU A 164 35.35 33.42 -18.05
N VAL A 165 34.49 32.47 -18.46
CA VAL A 165 33.79 31.53 -17.56
C VAL A 165 34.70 30.40 -17.08
N VAL A 166 35.53 29.85 -17.95
CA VAL A 166 36.47 28.77 -17.62
C VAL A 166 37.74 29.34 -16.96
N GLY A 167 38.00 30.64 -17.13
CA GLY A 167 39.31 31.23 -16.82
C GLY A 167 40.41 30.62 -17.71
N PRO A 168 41.66 31.11 -17.63
CA PRO A 168 42.77 30.38 -18.21
C PRO A 168 42.77 28.99 -17.57
N VAL A 169 42.54 27.95 -18.39
CA VAL A 169 42.73 26.58 -17.94
C VAL A 169 44.22 26.46 -17.61
N ASP A 170 44.54 26.63 -16.33
CA ASP A 170 45.82 26.27 -15.77
C ASP A 170 45.83 24.73 -15.74
N LEU A 171 46.05 24.15 -16.93
CA LEU A 171 46.28 22.71 -17.06
C LEU A 171 47.46 22.41 -16.14
N PRO A 172 47.28 21.64 -15.05
CA PRO A 172 48.38 21.37 -14.14
C PRO A 172 49.49 20.71 -14.96
N ALA A 173 50.69 21.30 -14.88
CA ALA A 173 51.85 20.82 -15.61
C ALA A 173 51.98 19.31 -15.41
N VAL A 174 51.86 18.55 -16.50
CA VAL A 174 52.07 17.11 -16.50
C VAL A 174 53.42 16.86 -15.81
N PRO A 175 53.48 16.06 -14.72
CA PRO A 175 54.73 15.82 -14.04
C PRO A 175 55.79 15.33 -15.03
N GLN A 176 56.83 16.12 -15.28
CA GLN A 176 57.99 15.72 -16.09
C GLN A 176 58.90 14.76 -15.30
N ALA A 177 58.31 13.77 -14.63
CA ALA A 177 59.07 12.65 -14.13
C ALA A 177 59.60 11.88 -15.37
N PRO A 178 60.91 11.61 -15.49
CA PRO A 178 61.41 10.79 -16.57
C PRO A 178 60.72 9.42 -16.49
N LEU A 179 59.97 9.10 -17.54
CA LEU A 179 59.33 7.81 -17.70
C LEU A 179 60.44 6.72 -17.67
N PRO A 180 60.27 5.62 -16.92
CA PRO A 180 61.21 4.52 -16.96
C PRO A 180 61.27 3.97 -18.40
N GLU A 181 62.48 3.76 -18.91
CA GLU A 181 62.73 3.15 -20.23
C GLU A 181 61.99 1.81 -20.32
N ARG A 182 60.90 1.79 -21.09
CA ARG A 182 60.17 0.58 -21.42
C ARG A 182 60.86 -0.04 -22.62
N GLY A 183 61.50 -1.19 -22.41
CA GLY A 183 62.10 -1.99 -23.47
C GLY A 183 61.11 -2.26 -24.60
N ASP A 184 61.65 -2.26 -25.81
CA ASP A 184 60.95 -2.51 -27.06
C ASP A 184 60.20 -3.85 -27.02
N GLU A 185 58.88 -3.85 -26.89
CA GLU A 185 58.04 -4.97 -27.33
C GLU A 185 56.78 -4.43 -28.03
N VAL A 186 56.90 -4.45 -29.37
CA VAL A 186 55.91 -4.53 -30.45
C VAL A 186 54.43 -4.33 -30.09
N LEU A 187 53.85 -3.29 -30.72
CA LEU A 187 52.43 -2.98 -30.83
C LEU A 187 51.65 -4.08 -31.57
N GLU A 188 50.59 -4.62 -30.95
CA GLU A 188 49.44 -5.17 -31.67
C GLU A 188 48.17 -4.45 -31.17
N GLU A 189 47.51 -3.75 -32.08
CA GLU A 189 46.10 -3.34 -32.03
C GLU A 189 45.39 -4.00 -33.23
N PRO A 190 44.05 -4.07 -33.31
CA PRO A 190 42.99 -3.95 -32.30
C PRO A 190 41.89 -5.03 -32.46
N ALA A 191 40.97 -5.21 -31.49
CA ALA A 191 39.65 -5.78 -31.78
C ALA A 191 38.59 -5.37 -30.75
N GLN A 192 37.48 -4.87 -31.30
CA GLN A 192 36.30 -4.32 -30.65
C GLN A 192 35.48 -5.38 -29.90
N GLU A 193 35.00 -5.06 -28.71
CA GLU A 193 34.13 -5.92 -27.91
C GLU A 193 32.66 -5.47 -28.08
N GLN A 194 31.85 -6.27 -28.77
CA GLN A 194 30.38 -6.22 -28.72
C GLN A 194 29.86 -7.42 -27.90
N PRO A 195 28.72 -7.29 -27.18
CA PRO A 195 28.26 -8.33 -26.27
C PRO A 195 27.39 -9.38 -26.98
N GLU A 196 27.84 -10.64 -27.00
CA GLU A 196 27.03 -11.76 -27.49
C GLU A 196 26.13 -12.38 -26.41
N VAL A 197 24.84 -12.43 -26.74
CA VAL A 197 23.73 -13.11 -26.06
C VAL A 197 23.92 -14.63 -26.12
N LYS A 198 24.05 -15.30 -24.96
CA LYS A 198 24.05 -16.77 -24.88
C LYS A 198 22.66 -17.31 -24.58
N THR A 199 21.98 -17.80 -25.63
CA THR A 199 20.93 -18.81 -25.50
C THR A 199 21.58 -20.20 -25.39
N LYS A 200 21.22 -21.00 -24.37
CA LYS A 200 21.46 -22.45 -24.38
C LYS A 200 20.18 -23.20 -24.01
N THR A 201 19.73 -23.94 -25.00
CA THR A 201 18.58 -24.81 -25.08
C THR A 201 18.81 -26.15 -24.36
N LYS A 202 17.75 -26.58 -23.66
CA LYS A 202 17.28 -27.94 -23.35
C LYS A 202 18.13 -29.13 -23.83
N ALA A 203 18.55 -29.97 -22.87
CA ALA A 203 18.77 -31.40 -23.07
C ALA A 203 17.64 -32.19 -22.37
N ARG A 204 16.87 -32.95 -23.15
CA ARG A 204 15.85 -33.93 -22.69
C ARG A 204 16.52 -35.30 -22.55
N THR A 205 16.22 -35.97 -21.44
CA THR A 205 16.48 -37.39 -21.18
C THR A 205 15.64 -38.30 -22.09
N PRO A 206 16.15 -39.47 -22.53
CA PRO A 206 15.33 -40.55 -23.04
C PRO A 206 15.10 -41.62 -21.96
N VAL A 207 13.85 -42.05 -21.83
CA VAL A 207 13.42 -43.23 -21.07
C VAL A 207 13.41 -44.42 -22.04
N LEU A 208 14.09 -45.50 -21.68
CA LEU A 208 14.02 -46.80 -22.37
C LEU A 208 12.80 -47.58 -21.88
N ALA A 209 12.03 -48.11 -22.84
CA ALA A 209 11.02 -49.12 -22.64
C ALA A 209 11.54 -50.48 -23.16
N SER A 210 11.40 -51.51 -22.34
CA SER A 210 11.10 -52.90 -22.70
C SER A 210 10.52 -53.58 -21.47
#